data_AF-F2RKZ0-F1
#
_entry.id   AF-F2RKZ0-F1
#
_cell.length_a   1.000
_cell.length_b   1.000
_cell.length_c   1.000
_cell.angle_alpha   90.00
_cell.angle_beta   90.00
_cell.angle_gamma   90.00
#
_symmetry.space_group_name_H-M   'P 1'
#
loop_
_entity.id
_entity.type
_entity.pdbx_description
1 polymer ?
#
loop_
_entity_poly.entity_id
_entity_poly.type
_entity_poly.pdbx_seq_one_letter_code
_entity_poly.pdbx_strand_id
1 'polypeptide(L)'
;MTIRRNAPMPAELRHFMRAGQHPARSVACPHCDAAPHRPCRVKATGHPLPDIHPARRSAWAETTAVCPHCQVAPGTPCHTEGIPLPDQVHARRYLVAEETAA
;
A
#
# COMPACT_ATOMS: atom_id res chain seq x y z
N MET A 1 -5.43 32.02 -24.26
CA MET A 1 -4.42 31.59 -23.26
C MET A 1 -3.79 30.28 -23.72
N THR A 2 -2.56 30.31 -24.22
CA THR A 2 -1.83 29.11 -24.65
C THR A 2 -1.26 28.41 -23.42
N ILE A 3 -1.82 27.25 -23.07
CA ILE A 3 -1.32 26.39 -21.98
C ILE A 3 0.10 25.94 -22.36
N ARG A 4 1.12 26.48 -21.70
CA ARG A 4 2.48 25.96 -21.79
C ARG A 4 2.47 24.56 -21.16
N ARG A 5 2.69 23.52 -21.96
CA ARG A 5 2.85 22.16 -21.43
C ARG A 5 4.20 22.10 -20.73
N ASN A 6 4.21 21.95 -19.41
CA ASN A 6 5.44 21.65 -18.69
C ASN A 6 6.00 20.31 -19.21
N ALA A 7 7.32 20.23 -19.34
CA ALA A 7 8.00 18.99 -19.72
C ALA A 7 7.65 17.87 -18.74
N PRO A 8 7.37 16.64 -19.22
CA PRO A 8 7.07 15.51 -18.35
C PRO A 8 8.31 15.18 -17.50
N MET A 9 8.11 14.96 -16.20
CA MET A 9 9.19 14.64 -15.27
C MET A 9 9.84 13.29 -15.65
N PRO A 10 11.18 13.21 -15.74
CA PRO A 10 11.87 11.98 -16.15
C PRO A 10 11.59 10.81 -15.19
N ALA A 11 11.59 9.60 -15.74
CA ALA A 11 11.17 8.40 -15.02
C ALA A 11 12.06 8.09 -13.80
N GLU A 12 13.37 8.33 -13.90
CA GLU A 12 14.33 8.10 -12.82
C GLU A 12 14.05 8.99 -11.61
N LEU A 13 13.79 10.29 -11.82
CA LEU A 13 13.40 11.20 -10.74
C LEU A 13 12.08 10.76 -10.08
N ARG A 14 11.12 10.28 -10.89
CA ARG A 14 9.86 9.73 -10.37
C ARG A 14 10.10 8.47 -9.54
N HIS A 15 11.04 7.62 -9.94
CA HIS A 15 11.41 6.42 -9.20
C HIS A 15 12.06 6.77 -7.86
N PHE A 16 13.05 7.66 -7.86
CA PHE A 16 13.75 8.10 -6.64
C PHE A 16 12.78 8.71 -5.61
N MET A 17 11.87 9.59 -6.06
CA MET A 17 10.84 10.17 -5.19
C MET A 17 9.85 9.13 -4.64
N ARG A 18 9.69 7.97 -5.30
CA ARG A 18 8.85 6.86 -4.83
C ARG A 18 9.60 5.92 -3.89
N ALA A 19 10.89 5.71 -4.11
CA ALA A 19 11.72 4.84 -3.27
C ALA A 19 11.81 5.32 -1.82
N GLY A 20 11.77 6.64 -1.57
CA GLY A 20 11.70 7.20 -0.21
C GLY A 20 10.33 7.06 0.46
N GLN A 21 9.33 6.51 -0.21
CA GLN A 21 7.98 6.34 0.31
C GLN A 21 7.70 4.87 0.63
N HIS A 22 6.91 4.62 1.67
CA HIS A 22 6.51 3.26 2.04
C HIS A 22 5.85 2.53 0.86
N PRO A 23 6.25 1.28 0.51
CA PRO A 23 5.78 0.56 -0.67
C PRO A 23 4.27 0.35 -0.70
N ALA A 24 3.64 0.17 0.45
CA ALA A 24 2.19 0.15 0.62
C ALA A 24 1.42 1.40 0.13
N ARG A 25 2.09 2.50 -0.26
CA ARG A 25 1.42 3.61 -0.97
C ARG A 25 1.03 3.24 -2.41
N SER A 26 1.52 2.14 -2.96
CA SER A 26 1.13 1.64 -4.29
C SER A 26 -0.35 1.24 -4.39
N VAL A 27 -0.98 0.80 -3.30
CA VAL A 27 -2.40 0.41 -3.27
C VAL A 27 -3.29 1.54 -2.78
N ALA A 28 -4.58 1.52 -3.12
CA ALA A 28 -5.56 2.44 -2.54
C ALA A 28 -5.74 2.16 -1.04
N CYS A 29 -6.01 3.19 -0.24
CA CYS A 29 -6.26 3.01 1.19
C CYS A 29 -7.73 2.66 1.45
N PRO A 30 -8.06 1.47 1.99
CA PRO A 30 -9.44 1.10 2.29
C PRO A 30 -10.06 1.93 3.44
N HIS A 31 -9.23 2.56 4.29
CA HIS A 31 -9.71 3.36 5.40
C HIS A 31 -10.08 4.80 5.00
N CYS A 32 -9.31 5.47 4.15
CA CYS A 32 -9.51 6.89 3.82
C CYS A 32 -9.72 7.18 2.33
N ASP A 33 -9.79 6.14 1.49
CA ASP A 33 -10.01 6.23 0.05
C ASP A 33 -8.95 7.09 -0.65
N ALA A 34 -7.73 7.09 -0.09
CA ALA A 34 -6.58 7.71 -0.73
C ALA A 34 -6.16 6.86 -1.93
N ALA A 35 -6.08 7.49 -3.10
CA ALA A 35 -5.64 6.85 -4.34
C ALA A 35 -4.19 6.31 -4.23
N PRO A 36 -3.79 5.39 -5.12
CA PRO A 36 -2.39 4.99 -5.28
C PRO A 36 -1.45 6.19 -5.35
N HIS A 37 -0.31 6.07 -4.67
CA HIS A 37 0.74 7.09 -4.53
C HIS A 37 0.32 8.42 -3.87
N ARG A 38 -0.92 8.55 -3.38
CA ARG A 38 -1.34 9.68 -2.54
C ARG A 38 -1.11 9.38 -1.06
N PRO A 39 -0.72 10.37 -0.25
CA PRO A 39 -0.60 10.19 1.20
C PRO A 39 -1.97 9.86 1.80
N CYS A 40 -1.97 9.11 2.90
CA CYS A 40 -3.17 8.96 3.71
C CYS A 40 -3.58 10.33 4.27
N ARG A 41 -4.88 10.54 4.43
CA ARG A 41 -5.45 11.77 4.98
C ARG A 41 -6.42 11.46 6.11
N VAL A 42 -6.57 12.41 7.04
CA VAL A 42 -7.61 12.37 8.06
C VAL A 42 -8.96 12.55 7.35
N LYS A 43 -9.92 11.63 7.53
CA LYS A 43 -11.23 11.72 6.87
C LYS A 43 -11.99 13.00 7.22
N ALA A 44 -11.89 13.45 8.48
CA ALA A 44 -12.62 14.62 8.97
C ALA A 44 -12.06 15.97 8.45
N THR A 45 -10.74 16.12 8.38
CA THR A 45 -10.10 17.41 8.07
C THR A 45 -9.39 17.45 6.72
N GLY A 46 -9.15 16.29 6.10
CA GLY A 46 -8.41 16.18 4.84
C GLY A 46 -6.90 16.36 4.96
N HIS A 47 -6.37 16.64 6.15
CA HIS A 47 -4.93 16.83 6.35
C HIS A 47 -4.15 15.54 6.09
N PRO A 48 -2.98 15.62 5.42
CA PRO A 48 -2.14 14.47 5.17
C PRO A 48 -1.55 13.93 6.48
N LEU A 49 -1.58 12.61 6.65
CA LEU A 49 -0.88 11.95 7.74
C LEU A 49 0.60 11.74 7.35
N PRO A 50 1.52 11.81 8.33
CA PRO A 50 2.91 11.44 8.12
C PRO A 50 3.03 9.95 7.79
N ASP A 51 2.28 9.12 8.51
CA ASP A 51 2.27 7.66 8.36
C ASP A 51 1.09 7.14 7.53
N ILE A 52 1.24 5.91 7.04
CA ILE A 52 0.17 5.18 6.35
C ILE A 52 -0.78 4.53 7.35
N HIS A 53 -2.07 4.41 6.99
CA HIS A 53 -3.03 3.67 7.81
C HIS A 53 -2.66 2.17 7.86
N PRO A 54 -2.82 1.50 9.01
CA PRO A 54 -2.59 0.06 9.14
C PRO A 54 -3.35 -0.77 8.10
N ALA A 55 -4.61 -0.41 7.84
CA ALA A 55 -5.45 -1.08 6.84
C ALA A 55 -4.91 -0.98 5.39
N ARG A 56 -4.14 0.07 5.08
CA ARG A 56 -3.45 0.15 3.77
C ARG A 56 -2.26 -0.78 3.71
N ARG A 57 -1.53 -0.91 4.83
CA ARG A 57 -0.39 -1.84 4.93
C ARG A 57 -0.86 -3.29 4.80
N SER A 58 -1.97 -3.65 5.44
CA SER A 58 -2.56 -4.99 5.32
C SER A 58 -3.02 -5.29 3.89
N ALA A 59 -3.78 -4.39 3.26
CA ALA A 59 -4.21 -4.54 1.87
C ALA A 59 -3.03 -4.67 0.89
N TRP A 60 -1.95 -3.92 1.11
CA TRP A 60 -0.73 -4.05 0.32
C TRP A 60 -0.05 -5.41 0.52
N ALA A 61 0.14 -5.85 1.77
CA ALA A 61 0.77 -7.14 2.04
C ALA A 61 -0.09 -8.31 1.52
N GLU A 62 -1.42 -8.17 1.55
CA GLU A 62 -2.34 -9.13 0.96
C GLU A 62 -2.14 -9.25 -0.56
N THR A 63 -2.06 -8.12 -1.27
CA THR A 63 -1.94 -8.11 -2.73
C THR A 63 -0.54 -8.42 -3.24
N THR A 64 0.50 -8.21 -2.43
CA THR A 64 1.90 -8.35 -2.85
C THR A 64 2.46 -9.76 -2.64
N ALA A 65 2.16 -10.38 -1.49
CA ALA A 65 2.87 -11.58 -1.05
C ALA A 65 1.93 -12.77 -0.77
N VAL A 66 2.48 -13.97 -0.94
CA VAL A 66 1.91 -15.21 -0.40
C VAL A 66 2.08 -15.18 1.12
N CYS A 67 1.07 -15.63 1.87
CA CYS A 67 1.23 -15.80 3.32
C CYS A 67 1.88 -17.15 3.63
N PRO A 68 3.11 -17.24 4.14
CA PRO A 68 3.72 -18.54 4.46
C PRO A 68 3.10 -19.23 5.69
N HIS A 69 2.29 -18.53 6.49
CA HIS A 69 1.63 -19.12 7.66
C HIS A 69 0.39 -19.94 7.28
N CYS A 70 -0.53 -19.35 6.51
CA CYS A 70 -1.74 -20.05 6.03
C CYS A 70 -1.64 -20.48 4.55
N GLN A 71 -0.50 -20.27 3.90
CA GLN A 71 -0.18 -20.63 2.51
C GLN A 71 -1.17 -20.09 1.45
N VAL A 72 -1.84 -18.98 1.74
CA VAL A 72 -2.79 -18.34 0.82
C VAL A 72 -2.08 -17.49 -0.23
N ALA A 73 -2.64 -17.49 -1.44
CA ALA A 73 -2.14 -16.71 -2.58
C ALA A 73 -2.31 -15.19 -2.38
N PRO A 74 -1.56 -14.36 -3.13
CA PRO A 74 -1.77 -12.92 -3.16
C PRO A 74 -3.22 -12.56 -3.55
N GLY A 75 -3.80 -11.57 -2.88
CA GLY A 75 -5.19 -11.15 -3.07
C GLY A 75 -6.23 -12.03 -2.37
N THR A 76 -5.82 -13.09 -1.67
CA THR A 76 -6.71 -13.87 -0.79
C THR A 76 -6.49 -13.45 0.67
N PRO A 77 -7.55 -13.19 1.46
CA PRO A 77 -7.42 -12.82 2.86
C PRO A 77 -6.79 -13.96 3.67
N CYS A 78 -6.02 -13.60 4.70
CA CYS A 78 -5.51 -14.59 5.63
C CYS A 78 -6.65 -15.23 6.45
N HIS A 79 -6.44 -16.44 6.94
CA HIS A 79 -7.40 -17.13 7.80
C HIS A 79 -6.71 -17.85 8.95
N THR A 80 -7.42 -18.00 10.06
CA THR A 80 -7.04 -18.85 11.21
C THR A 80 -8.08 -19.94 11.33
N GLU A 81 -7.68 -21.21 11.25
CA GLU A 81 -8.59 -22.37 11.36
C GLU A 81 -9.79 -22.32 10.38
N GLY A 82 -9.57 -21.75 9.19
CA GLY A 82 -10.62 -21.57 8.17
C GLY A 82 -11.49 -20.33 8.37
N ILE A 83 -11.30 -19.55 9.44
CA ILE A 83 -12.01 -18.29 9.68
C ILE A 83 -11.17 -17.14 9.08
N PRO A 84 -11.72 -16.34 8.14
CA PRO A 84 -11.00 -15.23 7.56
C PRO A 84 -10.72 -14.15 8.60
N LEU A 85 -9.51 -13.58 8.55
CA LEU A 85 -9.09 -12.44 9.36
C LEU A 85 -9.47 -11.15 8.60
N PRO A 86 -10.50 -10.40 9.03
CA PRO A 86 -10.89 -9.17 8.35
C PRO A 86 -9.82 -8.10 8.56
N ASP A 87 -9.37 -7.50 7.45
CA ASP A 87 -8.40 -6.40 7.39
C ASP A 87 -7.04 -6.66 8.07
N GLN A 88 -6.77 -7.92 8.42
CA GLN A 88 -5.59 -8.36 9.14
C GLN A 88 -4.90 -9.48 8.38
N VAL A 89 -3.60 -9.33 8.16
CA VAL A 89 -2.74 -10.39 7.63
C VAL A 89 -1.76 -10.84 8.69
N HIS A 90 -1.37 -12.11 8.66
CA HIS A 90 -0.35 -12.65 9.56
C HIS A 90 0.95 -11.84 9.46
N ALA A 91 1.61 -11.63 10.60
CA ALA A 91 2.88 -10.91 10.72
C ALA A 91 3.91 -11.33 9.66
N ARG A 92 3.98 -12.64 9.40
CA ARG A 92 4.91 -13.22 8.43
C ARG A 92 4.65 -12.78 6.98
N ARG A 93 3.41 -12.47 6.59
CA ARG A 93 3.08 -11.98 5.24
C ARG A 93 3.62 -10.56 5.01
N TYR A 94 3.65 -9.72 6.04
CA TYR A 94 4.24 -8.38 5.95
C TYR A 94 5.74 -8.46 5.63
N LEU A 95 6.47 -9.34 6.32
CA LEU A 95 7.90 -9.53 6.10
C LEU A 95 8.19 -9.95 4.66
N VAL A 96 7.46 -10.94 4.14
CA VAL A 96 7.62 -11.38 2.75
C VAL A 96 7.27 -10.23 1.78
N ALA A 97 6.21 -9.46 2.03
CA ALA A 97 5.85 -8.33 1.18
C ALA A 97 6.93 -7.23 1.19
N GLU A 98 7.58 -6.97 2.33
CA GLU A 98 8.71 -6.06 2.45
C GLU A 98 9.93 -6.58 1.68
N GLU A 99 10.24 -7.87 1.77
CA GLU A 99 11.29 -8.53 0.99
C GLU A 99 11.01 -8.49 -0.52
N THR A 100 9.74 -8.56 -0.95
CA THR A 100 9.39 -8.51 -2.39
C THR A 100 9.46 -7.09 -2.97
N ALA A 101 9.42 -6.07 -2.11
CA ALA A 101 9.38 -4.67 -2.51
C ALA A 101 10.72 -3.92 -2.31
N ALA A 102 11.71 -4.58 -1.68
CA ALA A 102 13.09 -4.10 -1.54
C ALA A 102 13.85 -4.25 -2.87
#